data_AF-A0A7X7H6W2-F1
#
_entry.id   AF-A0A7X7H6W2-F1
#
_cell.length_a   1.000
_cell.length_b   1.000
_cell.length_c   1.000
_cell.angle_alpha   90.00
_cell.angle_beta   90.00
_cell.angle_gamma   90.00
#
_symmetry.space_group_name_H-M   'P 1'
#
loop_
_entity.id
_entity.type
_entity.pdbx_description
1 polymer ?
#
loop_
_entity_poly.entity_id
_entity_poly.type
_entity_poly.pdbx_seq_one_letter_code
_entity_poly.pdbx_strand_id
1 'polypeptide(L)'
;MMTADQILSRMMALCSRREYCRRDIEKKIVALSQEVDAAKIIDRLCKEKFLDENRYSSAFVRDKSGLQGWGEAKIRYALHTKGVEKEAVEAALALLDEDSQVERLQKLLALKAKSVKADDAEQLRTKLLRFALSRGFSYQQAGNALKQLKL
;
A
#
# COMPACT_ATOMS: atom_id res chain seq x y z
N MET A 1 -22.87 15.69 20.57
CA MET A 1 -22.43 14.76 19.51
C MET A 1 -22.83 15.33 18.15
N MET A 2 -22.10 15.02 17.08
CA MET A 2 -22.48 15.45 15.72
C MET A 2 -23.66 14.61 15.22
N THR A 3 -24.56 15.21 14.42
CA THR A 3 -25.66 14.48 13.78
C THR A 3 -25.17 13.62 12.61
N ALA A 4 -25.99 12.66 12.17
CA ALA A 4 -25.66 11.82 11.02
C ALA A 4 -25.33 12.64 9.75
N ASP A 5 -26.12 13.67 9.47
CA ASP A 5 -25.89 14.54 8.30
C ASP A 5 -24.60 15.35 8.42
N GLN A 6 -24.29 15.88 9.60
CA GLN A 6 -23.04 16.58 9.85
C GLN A 6 -21.81 15.67 9.67
N ILE A 7 -21.90 14.41 10.13
CA ILE A 7 -20.85 13.41 9.94
C ILE A 7 -20.73 13.06 8.44
N LEU A 8 -21.85 12.84 7.76
CA LEU A 8 -21.87 12.53 6.32
C LEU A 8 -21.20 13.64 5.51
N SER A 9 -21.60 14.90 5.68
CA SER A 9 -20.98 16.03 4.97
C SER A 9 -19.48 16.14 5.26
N ARG A 10 -19.06 15.88 6.50
CA ARG A 10 -17.64 15.86 6.87
C ARG A 10 -16.88 14.71 6.19
N MET A 11 -17.46 13.51 6.13
CA MET A 11 -16.83 12.36 5.47
C MET A 11 -16.76 12.56 3.95
N MET A 12 -17.79 13.14 3.31
CA MET A 12 -17.76 13.54 1.91
C MET A 12 -16.58 14.48 1.63
N ALA A 13 -16.47 15.57 2.41
CA ALA A 13 -15.39 16.54 2.25
C ALA A 13 -13.99 15.92 2.43
N LEU A 14 -13.84 14.91 3.31
CA LEU A 14 -12.60 14.17 3.46
C LEU A 14 -12.30 13.31 2.23
N CYS A 15 -13.27 12.51 1.79
CA CYS A 15 -13.11 11.57 0.67
C CYS A 15 -12.92 12.29 -0.67
N SER A 16 -13.42 13.51 -0.83
CA SER A 16 -13.16 14.33 -2.03
C SER A 16 -11.70 14.78 -2.15
N ARG A 17 -10.96 14.84 -1.04
CA ARG A 17 -9.57 15.35 -1.03
C ARG A 17 -8.53 14.25 -1.22
N ARG A 18 -8.85 13.03 -0.78
CA ARG A 18 -7.99 11.85 -0.94
C ARG A 18 -8.80 10.58 -0.76
N GLU A 19 -8.27 9.49 -1.30
CA GLU A 19 -8.85 8.16 -1.12
C GLU A 19 -8.71 7.65 0.32
N TYR A 20 -9.73 6.93 0.77
CA TYR A 20 -9.75 6.19 2.03
C TYR A 20 -10.31 4.80 1.80
N CYS A 21 -9.85 3.81 2.56
CA CYS A 21 -10.56 2.55 2.66
C CYS A 21 -11.77 2.68 3.59
N ARG A 22 -12.72 1.75 3.43
CA ARG A 22 -13.92 1.66 4.26
C ARG A 22 -13.60 1.70 5.76
N ARG A 23 -12.64 0.90 6.19
CA ARG A 23 -12.21 0.80 7.59
C ARG A 23 -11.68 2.12 8.16
N ASP A 24 -10.98 2.92 7.35
CA ASP A 24 -10.45 4.20 7.80
C ASP A 24 -11.58 5.23 8.00
N ILE A 25 -12.62 5.20 7.15
CA ILE A 25 -13.81 6.05 7.32
C ILE A 25 -14.68 5.59 8.49
N GLU A 26 -14.89 4.29 8.64
CA GLU A 26 -15.63 3.72 9.76
C GLU A 26 -15.03 4.16 11.11
N LYS A 27 -13.71 4.00 11.28
CA LYS A 27 -13.00 4.48 12.48
C LYS A 27 -13.21 5.97 12.74
N LYS A 28 -13.27 6.78 11.69
CA LYS A 28 -13.50 8.23 11.82
C LYS A 28 -14.94 8.53 12.23
N ILE A 29 -15.93 7.81 11.72
CA ILE A 29 -17.33 7.97 12.12
C ILE A 29 -17.50 7.60 13.59
N VAL A 30 -17.01 6.42 14.00
CA VAL A 30 -17.12 5.92 15.39
C VAL A 30 -16.42 6.85 16.38
N ALA A 31 -15.31 7.49 15.98
CA ALA A 31 -14.62 8.48 16.81
C ALA A 31 -15.41 9.79 16.98
N LEU A 32 -16.36 10.10 16.09
CA LEU A 32 -17.21 11.30 16.17
C LEU A 32 -18.54 11.04 16.90
N SER A 33 -19.10 9.85 16.74
CA SER A 33 -20.29 9.39 17.47
C SER A 33 -20.45 7.88 17.40
N GLN A 34 -20.76 7.26 18.54
CA GLN A 34 -21.10 5.83 18.64
C GLN A 34 -22.59 5.56 18.44
N GLU A 35 -23.43 6.60 18.52
CA GLU A 35 -24.89 6.48 18.39
C GLU A 35 -25.36 6.42 16.94
N VAL A 36 -24.49 6.80 16.00
CA VAL A 36 -24.83 6.88 14.58
C VAL A 36 -24.44 5.59 13.88
N ASP A 37 -25.33 5.09 13.04
CA ASP A 37 -25.07 3.93 12.19
C ASP A 37 -24.02 4.27 11.11
N ALA A 38 -22.77 3.86 11.37
CA ALA A 38 -21.66 4.05 10.45
C ALA A 38 -21.88 3.33 9.11
N ALA A 39 -22.56 2.18 9.10
CA ALA A 39 -22.79 1.41 7.88
C ALA A 39 -23.67 2.20 6.91
N LYS A 40 -24.75 2.83 7.41
CA LYS A 40 -25.64 3.67 6.60
C LYS A 40 -24.92 4.88 5.98
N ILE A 41 -24.02 5.52 6.73
CA ILE A 41 -23.21 6.63 6.21
C ILE A 41 -22.24 6.14 5.12
N ILE A 42 -21.55 5.03 5.38
CA ILE A 42 -20.61 4.42 4.44
C ILE A 42 -21.33 4.02 3.14
N ASP A 43 -22.49 3.38 3.23
CA ASP A 43 -23.28 2.99 2.06
C ASP A 43 -23.66 4.20 1.22
N ARG A 44 -24.00 5.33 1.87
CA ARG A 44 -24.26 6.59 1.17
C ARG A 44 -23.02 7.12 0.46
N LEU A 45 -21.87 7.11 1.13
CA LEU A 45 -20.59 7.53 0.53
C LEU A 45 -20.20 6.65 -0.67
N CYS A 46 -20.43 5.34 -0.60
CA CYS A 46 -20.22 4.41 -1.70
C CYS A 46 -21.18 4.68 -2.87
N LYS A 47 -22.48 4.84 -2.57
CA LYS A 47 -23.51 5.10 -3.58
C LYS A 47 -23.24 6.40 -4.34
N GLU A 48 -22.77 7.43 -3.63
CA GLU A 48 -22.40 8.72 -4.21
C GLU A 48 -20.94 8.79 -4.67
N LYS A 49 -20.23 7.65 -4.72
CA LYS A 49 -18.86 7.50 -5.25
C LYS A 49 -17.76 8.29 -4.53
N PHE A 50 -18.05 8.86 -3.37
CA PHE A 50 -17.04 9.44 -2.48
C PHE A 50 -16.09 8.35 -1.96
N LEU A 51 -16.62 7.19 -1.57
CA LEU A 51 -15.81 6.04 -1.17
C LEU A 51 -15.79 5.01 -2.30
N ASP A 52 -14.60 4.58 -2.72
CA ASP A 52 -14.41 3.55 -3.73
C ASP A 52 -13.17 2.71 -3.39
N GLU A 53 -13.38 1.44 -3.07
CA GLU A 53 -12.32 0.56 -2.60
C GLU A 53 -11.32 0.17 -3.71
N ASN A 54 -11.78 0.10 -4.97
CA ASN A 54 -10.90 -0.16 -6.11
C ASN A 54 -10.01 1.05 -6.38
N ARG A 55 -10.57 2.26 -6.31
CA ARG A 55 -9.84 3.52 -6.45
C ARG A 55 -8.81 3.67 -5.33
N TYR A 56 -9.19 3.38 -4.09
CA TYR A 56 -8.28 3.34 -2.95
C TYR A 56 -7.13 2.35 -3.16
N SER A 57 -7.44 1.10 -3.50
CA SER A 57 -6.45 0.03 -3.63
C SER A 57 -5.45 0.33 -4.74
N SER A 58 -5.92 0.80 -5.89
CA SER A 58 -5.07 1.19 -7.02
C SER A 58 -4.14 2.35 -6.66
N ALA A 59 -4.65 3.39 -5.99
CA ALA A 59 -3.84 4.50 -5.52
C ALA A 59 -2.79 4.03 -4.49
N PHE A 60 -3.19 3.18 -3.54
CA PHE A 60 -2.29 2.64 -2.53
C PHE A 60 -1.16 1.81 -3.14
N VAL A 61 -1.48 0.91 -4.07
CA VAL A 61 -0.48 0.08 -4.78
C VAL A 61 0.52 0.96 -5.52
N ARG A 62 0.03 1.93 -6.31
CA ARG A 62 0.87 2.88 -7.05
C ARG A 62 1.81 3.66 -6.13
N ASP A 63 1.30 4.18 -5.01
CA ASP A 63 2.09 4.95 -4.06
C ASP A 63 3.15 4.08 -3.38
N LYS A 64 2.78 2.89 -2.89
CA LYS A 64 3.70 2.01 -2.16
C LYS A 64 4.77 1.41 -3.05
N SER A 65 4.40 0.98 -4.25
CA SER A 65 5.37 0.46 -5.20
C SER A 65 6.25 1.58 -5.77
N GLY A 66 5.65 2.66 -6.27
CA GLY A 66 6.37 3.73 -6.96
C GLY A 66 7.21 4.62 -6.06
N LEU A 67 6.65 5.08 -4.93
CA LEU A 67 7.33 6.05 -4.06
C LEU A 67 8.10 5.39 -2.92
N GLN A 68 7.60 4.26 -2.40
CA GLN A 68 8.20 3.61 -1.23
C GLN A 68 9.05 2.38 -1.58
N GLY A 69 8.99 1.92 -2.84
CA GLY A 69 9.71 0.74 -3.31
C GLY A 69 9.31 -0.51 -2.53
N TRP A 70 8.02 -0.70 -2.28
CA TRP A 70 7.49 -1.93 -1.69
C TRP A 70 7.21 -2.94 -2.80
N GLY A 71 7.55 -4.20 -2.53
CA GLY A 71 7.12 -5.34 -3.33
C GLY A 71 5.70 -5.78 -2.98
N GLU A 72 5.10 -6.55 -3.87
CA GLU A 72 3.70 -6.96 -3.82
C GLU A 72 3.30 -7.61 -2.51
N ALA A 73 4.13 -8.50 -1.94
CA ALA A 73 3.79 -9.23 -0.73
C ALA A 73 3.52 -8.28 0.46
N LYS A 74 4.32 -7.21 0.55
CA LYS A 74 4.15 -6.20 1.60
C LYS A 74 2.95 -5.29 1.34
N ILE A 75 2.70 -4.94 0.09
CA ILE A 75 1.52 -4.14 -0.30
C ILE A 75 0.25 -4.93 -0.01
N ARG A 76 0.18 -6.20 -0.43
CA ARG A 76 -0.91 -7.14 -0.17
C ARG A 76 -1.21 -7.24 1.32
N TYR A 77 -0.19 -7.52 2.13
CA TYR A 77 -0.32 -7.59 3.58
C TYR A 77 -0.88 -6.28 4.19
N ALA A 78 -0.39 -5.13 3.73
CA ALA A 78 -0.83 -3.83 4.24
C ALA A 78 -2.29 -3.53 3.87
N LEU A 79 -2.73 -3.87 2.66
CA LEU A 79 -4.12 -3.73 2.23
C LEU A 79 -5.07 -4.67 2.99
N HIS A 80 -4.68 -5.93 3.19
CA HIS A 80 -5.46 -6.86 4.03
C HIS A 80 -5.56 -6.40 5.48
N THR A 81 -4.48 -5.87 6.06
CA THR A 81 -4.51 -5.30 7.42
C THR A 81 -5.48 -4.11 7.49
N LYS A 82 -5.67 -3.39 6.39
CA LYS A 82 -6.66 -2.32 6.26
C LYS A 82 -8.09 -2.80 6.01
N GLY A 83 -8.30 -4.11 5.86
CA GLY A 83 -9.62 -4.72 5.62
C GLY A 83 -10.11 -4.56 4.19
N VAL A 84 -9.20 -4.41 3.23
CA VAL A 84 -9.56 -4.38 1.80
C VAL A 84 -9.77 -5.82 1.32
N GLU A 85 -10.85 -6.04 0.58
CA GLU A 85 -11.21 -7.35 0.04
C GLU A 85 -10.16 -7.89 -0.92
N LYS A 86 -9.98 -9.22 -0.89
CA LYS A 86 -8.92 -9.91 -1.64
C LYS A 86 -8.97 -9.61 -3.13
N GLU A 87 -10.17 -9.60 -3.70
CA GLU A 87 -10.40 -9.36 -5.12
C GLU A 87 -9.93 -7.96 -5.52
N ALA A 88 -10.20 -6.94 -4.70
CA ALA A 88 -9.74 -5.56 -4.93
C ALA A 88 -8.21 -5.44 -4.79
N VAL A 89 -7.61 -6.18 -3.84
CA VAL A 89 -6.16 -6.23 -3.69
C VAL A 89 -5.48 -6.83 -4.91
N GLU A 90 -5.93 -8.01 -5.36
CA GLU A 90 -5.31 -8.67 -6.52
C GLU A 90 -5.56 -7.88 -7.82
N ALA A 91 -6.76 -7.30 -7.99
CA ALA A 91 -7.03 -6.43 -9.15
C ALA A 91 -6.10 -5.21 -9.18
N ALA A 92 -5.84 -4.58 -8.04
CA ALA A 92 -4.94 -3.43 -7.96
C ALA A 92 -3.46 -3.82 -8.18
N LEU A 93 -3.04 -4.99 -7.68
CA LEU A 93 -1.68 -5.50 -7.90
C LEU A 93 -1.43 -5.91 -9.35
N ALA A 94 -2.44 -6.45 -10.04
CA ALA A 94 -2.35 -6.82 -11.45
C ALA A 94 -2.11 -5.63 -12.40
N LEU A 95 -2.32 -4.39 -11.93
CA LEU A 95 -1.99 -3.17 -12.68
C LEU A 95 -0.50 -2.81 -12.61
N LEU A 96 0.30 -3.51 -11.81
CA LEU A 96 1.74 -3.29 -11.74
C LEU A 96 2.42 -3.95 -12.94
N ASP A 97 3.20 -3.14 -13.66
CA ASP A 97 4.13 -3.63 -14.65
C ASP A 97 5.34 -4.31 -13.98
N GLU A 98 5.59 -5.57 -14.33
CA GLU A 98 6.63 -6.42 -13.74
C GLU A 98 8.04 -5.89 -14.07
N ASP A 99 8.26 -5.42 -15.31
CA ASP A 99 9.54 -4.86 -15.74
C ASP A 99 9.89 -3.63 -14.92
N SER A 100 8.90 -2.73 -14.73
CA SER A 100 9.03 -1.59 -13.83
C SER A 100 9.34 -1.98 -12.37
N GLN A 101 8.84 -3.10 -11.86
CA GLN A 101 9.18 -3.57 -10.50
C GLN A 101 10.64 -3.97 -10.40
N VAL A 102 11.13 -4.73 -11.38
CA VAL A 102 12.52 -5.22 -11.41
C VAL A 102 13.49 -4.04 -11.45
N GLU A 103 13.26 -3.07 -12.33
CA GLU A 103 14.10 -1.87 -12.40
C GLU A 103 14.11 -1.08 -11.08
N ARG A 104 12.95 -0.90 -10.46
CA ARG A 104 12.84 -0.20 -9.17
C ARG A 104 13.62 -0.92 -8.08
N LEU A 105 13.50 -2.25 -8.00
CA LEU A 105 14.25 -3.05 -7.03
C LEU A 105 15.76 -2.91 -7.24
N GLN A 106 16.24 -2.95 -8.47
CA GLN A 106 17.67 -2.77 -8.78
C GLN A 106 18.18 -1.40 -8.35
N LYS A 107 17.46 -0.33 -8.71
CA LYS A 107 17.80 1.05 -8.30
C LYS A 107 17.82 1.17 -6.77
N LEU A 108 16.83 0.59 -6.10
CA LEU A 108 16.74 0.59 -4.63
C LEU A 108 17.93 -0.14 -3.98
N LEU A 109 18.31 -1.30 -4.51
CA LEU A 109 19.43 -2.09 -4.02
C LEU A 109 20.79 -1.41 -4.29
N ALA A 110 20.97 -0.82 -5.47
CA ALA A 110 22.17 -0.03 -5.80
C ALA A 110 22.36 1.14 -4.84
N LEU A 111 21.28 1.88 -4.55
CA LEU A 111 21.31 2.97 -3.57
C LEU A 111 21.60 2.45 -2.16
N LYS A 112 20.98 1.33 -1.76
CA LYS A 112 21.20 0.74 -0.45
C LYS A 112 22.65 0.28 -0.28
N ALA A 113 23.24 -0.33 -1.30
CA ALA A 113 24.62 -0.82 -1.30
C ALA A 113 25.63 0.27 -0.92
N LYS A 114 25.42 1.53 -1.37
CA LYS A 114 26.28 2.67 -1.02
C LYS A 114 26.33 3.01 0.47
N SER A 115 25.34 2.56 1.26
CA SER A 115 25.21 2.85 2.69
C SER A 115 25.45 1.64 3.59
N VAL A 116 25.54 0.43 3.01
CA VAL A 116 25.67 -0.80 3.78
C VAL A 116 27.15 -1.06 4.03
N LYS A 117 27.56 -1.05 5.30
CA LYS A 117 28.87 -1.53 5.70
C LYS A 117 28.90 -3.04 5.61
N ALA A 118 29.87 -3.60 4.91
CA ALA A 118 30.10 -5.03 4.84
C ALA A 118 31.60 -5.33 4.76
N ASP A 119 32.00 -6.46 5.34
CA ASP A 119 33.41 -6.90 5.39
C ASP A 119 33.84 -7.54 4.06
N ASP A 120 32.90 -8.16 3.36
CA ASP A 120 33.10 -8.79 2.06
C ASP A 120 31.82 -8.74 1.18
N ALA A 121 31.94 -9.21 -0.07
CA ALA A 121 30.86 -9.21 -1.04
C ALA A 121 29.70 -10.16 -0.69
N GLU A 122 29.96 -11.28 -0.01
CA GLU A 122 28.93 -12.24 0.40
C GLU A 122 28.05 -11.65 1.52
N GLN A 123 28.71 -11.01 2.49
CA GLN A 123 28.05 -10.31 3.58
C GLN A 123 27.22 -9.13 3.04
N LEU A 124 27.73 -8.38 2.06
CA LEU A 124 26.97 -7.32 1.37
C LEU A 124 25.73 -7.90 0.68
N ARG A 125 25.90 -8.97 -0.12
CA ARG A 125 24.79 -9.65 -0.81
C ARG A 125 23.71 -10.11 0.17
N THR A 126 24.10 -10.72 1.28
CA THR A 126 23.17 -11.20 2.31
C THR A 126 22.40 -10.04 2.95
N LYS A 127 23.06 -8.92 3.25
CA LYS A 127 22.41 -7.72 3.81
C LYS A 127 21.42 -7.10 2.83
N LEU A 128 21.78 -7.05 1.54
CA LEU A 128 20.90 -6.53 0.49
C LEU A 128 19.71 -7.45 0.21
N LEU A 129 19.91 -8.77 0.24
CA LEU A 129 18.84 -9.75 0.12
C LEU A 129 17.81 -9.57 1.26
N ARG A 130 18.26 -9.54 2.52
CA ARG A 130 17.37 -9.30 3.68
C ARG A 130 16.60 -7.99 3.54
N PHE A 131 17.28 -6.94 3.06
CA PHE A 131 16.65 -5.67 2.80
C PHE A 131 15.55 -5.77 1.74
N ALA A 132 15.79 -6.41 0.58
CA ALA A 132 14.76 -6.64 -0.43
C ALA A 132 13.55 -7.43 0.13
N LEU A 133 13.80 -8.51 0.87
CA LEU A 133 12.75 -9.32 1.48
C LEU A 133 11.90 -8.49 2.47
N SER A 134 12.53 -7.66 3.31
CA SER A 134 11.82 -6.74 4.22
C SER A 134 10.97 -5.68 3.51
N ARG A 135 11.25 -5.44 2.22
CA ARG A 135 10.47 -4.56 1.36
C ARG A 135 9.32 -5.28 0.65
N GLY A 136 9.23 -6.60 0.77
CA GLY A 136 8.13 -7.41 0.23
C GLY A 136 8.39 -7.98 -1.15
N PHE A 137 9.63 -7.98 -1.62
CA PHE A 137 10.02 -8.69 -2.83
C PHE A 137 10.25 -10.17 -2.54
N SER A 138 9.95 -11.03 -3.50
CA SER A 138 10.20 -12.47 -3.37
C SER A 138 11.70 -12.78 -3.36
N TYR A 139 12.08 -13.95 -2.84
CA TYR A 139 13.47 -14.41 -2.90
C TYR A 139 14.00 -14.47 -4.33
N GLN A 140 13.17 -14.91 -5.27
CA GLN A 140 13.51 -14.99 -6.70
C GLN A 140 13.76 -13.59 -7.30
N GLN A 141 12.86 -12.62 -7.06
CA GLN A 141 13.03 -11.24 -7.53
C GLN A 141 14.30 -10.61 -6.96
N ALA A 142 14.52 -10.76 -5.64
CA ALA A 142 15.71 -10.25 -4.97
C ALA A 142 17.00 -10.89 -5.50
N GLY A 143 17.03 -12.21 -5.65
CA GLY A 143 18.17 -12.93 -6.21
C GLY A 143 18.50 -12.50 -7.64
N ASN A 144 17.48 -12.36 -8.49
CA ASN A 144 17.66 -11.90 -9.87
C ASN A 144 18.22 -10.48 -9.93
N ALA A 145 17.69 -9.55 -9.14
CA ALA A 145 18.20 -8.18 -9.07
C ALA A 145 19.66 -8.12 -8.57
N LEU A 146 20.01 -8.93 -7.57
CA LEU A 146 21.38 -9.01 -7.03
C LEU A 146 22.40 -9.61 -7.99
N LYS A 147 21.99 -10.51 -8.89
CA LYS A 147 22.87 -11.02 -9.96
C LYS A 147 23.21 -9.92 -10.97
N GLN A 148 22.24 -9.06 -11.30
CA GLN A 148 22.41 -7.99 -12.28
C GLN A 148 23.25 -6.81 -11.76
N LEU A 149 23.30 -6.60 -10.44
CA LEU A 149 24.07 -5.50 -9.83
C LEU A 149 25.60 -5.66 -9.89
N LYS A 150 26.12 -6.82 -10.33
CA LYS A 150 27.57 -7.11 -10.43
C LYS A 150 28.39 -6.66 -9.20
N LEU A 151 27.81 -6.83 -8.01
CA LEU A 151 28.45 -6.61 -6.71
C LEU A 151 29.57 -7.61 -6.46
#